data_AF-A0A7G9WIM6-F1
#
_entry.id   AF-A0A7G9WIM6-F1
#
_cell.length_a   1.000
_cell.length_b   1.000
_cell.length_c   1.000
_cell.angle_alpha   90.00
_cell.angle_beta   90.00
_cell.angle_gamma   90.00
#
_symmetry.space_group_name_H-M   'P 1'
#
loop_
_entity.id
_entity.type
_entity.pdbx_description
1 polymer ?
#
loop_
_entity_poly.entity_id
_entity_poly.type
_entity_poly.pdbx_seq_one_letter_code
_entity_poly.pdbx_strand_id
1 'polypeptide(L)'
;MKKSHVLKMVTMAFMIAVGVVISPILRIEGMCPMSSLINITCAVLFGPWYALGCAVIIGIIRMTLMGIPPLALTGAVFGAALSGILYRISNGKLIFAVLGEVIGTGIIGAVVSYPIMTFLWGRAGLTWIFYIPMFTGATLMGGAIALLFLTALQRGGTLIKMQKSLGAKIYARPAKVNL
;
A
#
# COMPACT_ATOMS: atom_id res chain seq x y z
N MET A 1 0.10 20.41 19.43
CA MET A 1 0.75 19.13 19.02
C MET A 1 -0.07 17.87 19.33
N LYS A 2 -0.73 17.70 20.49
CA LYS A 2 -1.47 16.46 20.85
C LYS A 2 -2.64 16.06 19.91
N LYS A 3 -3.45 17.01 19.40
CA LYS A 3 -4.60 16.72 18.51
C LYS A 3 -4.21 16.07 17.17
N SER A 4 -3.12 16.52 16.53
CA SER A 4 -2.67 15.96 15.24
C SER A 4 -2.15 14.54 15.37
N HIS A 5 -1.54 14.19 16.51
CA HIS A 5 -1.05 12.84 16.77
C HIS A 5 -2.20 11.83 16.95
N VAL A 6 -3.21 12.20 17.74
CA VAL A 6 -4.41 11.36 17.92
C VAL A 6 -5.14 11.17 16.60
N LEU A 7 -5.32 12.24 15.80
CA LEU A 7 -5.96 12.13 14.49
C LEU A 7 -5.19 11.18 13.56
N LYS A 8 -3.84 11.28 13.52
CA LYS A 8 -3.00 10.35 12.76
C LYS A 8 -3.21 8.90 13.18
N MET A 9 -3.19 8.62 14.48
CA MET A 9 -3.41 7.28 15.00
C MET A 9 -4.81 6.74 14.68
N VAL A 10 -5.85 7.57 14.79
CA VAL A 10 -7.23 7.17 14.46
C VAL A 10 -7.39 6.91 12.97
N THR A 11 -6.88 7.78 12.10
CA THR A 11 -6.94 7.55 10.65
C THR A 11 -6.13 6.31 10.24
N MET A 12 -4.99 6.07 10.90
CA MET A 12 -4.20 4.85 10.72
C MET A 12 -4.99 3.60 11.11
N ALA A 13 -5.58 3.60 12.32
CA ALA A 13 -6.39 2.49 12.80
C ALA A 13 -7.58 2.22 11.87
N PHE A 14 -8.22 3.27 11.35
CA PHE A 14 -9.29 3.16 10.36
C PHE A 14 -8.80 2.51 9.05
N MET A 15 -7.65 2.95 8.50
CA MET A 15 -7.07 2.32 7.30
C MET A 15 -6.71 0.85 7.54
N ILE A 16 -6.19 0.51 8.72
CA ILE A 16 -5.89 -0.87 9.12
C ILE A 16 -7.17 -1.70 9.17
N ALA A 17 -8.22 -1.20 9.83
CA ALA A 17 -9.51 -1.89 9.94
C ALA A 17 -10.12 -2.14 8.54
N VAL A 18 -10.11 -1.12 7.68
CA VAL A 18 -10.56 -1.23 6.28
C VAL A 18 -9.75 -2.31 5.54
N GLY A 19 -8.42 -2.33 5.72
CA GLY A 19 -7.56 -3.32 5.09
C GLY A 19 -7.79 -4.74 5.57
N VAL A 20 -8.08 -4.93 6.85
CA VAL A 20 -8.39 -6.24 7.42
C VAL A 20 -9.77 -6.71 6.96
N VAL A 21 -10.81 -5.87 7.04
CA VAL A 21 -12.20 -6.26 6.73
C VAL A 21 -12.42 -6.51 5.23
N ILE A 22 -11.82 -5.69 4.36
CA ILE A 22 -11.98 -5.83 2.91
C ILE A 22 -11.14 -6.98 2.34
N SER A 23 -10.06 -7.37 3.03
CA SER A 23 -9.17 -8.45 2.58
C SER A 23 -9.88 -9.74 2.19
N PRO A 24 -10.83 -10.31 2.95
CA PRO A 24 -11.53 -11.53 2.56
C PRO A 24 -12.56 -11.32 1.42
N ILE A 25 -13.17 -10.14 1.29
CA ILE A 25 -14.25 -9.86 0.33
C ILE A 25 -13.70 -9.73 -1.10
N LEU A 26 -12.52 -9.15 -1.26
CA LEU A 26 -11.90 -8.86 -2.56
C LEU A 26 -10.61 -9.66 -2.80
N ARG A 27 -10.47 -10.81 -2.13
CA ARG A 27 -9.41 -11.78 -2.41
C ARG A 27 -9.85 -12.67 -3.55
N ILE A 28 -9.42 -12.32 -4.75
CA ILE A 28 -9.40 -13.27 -5.88
C ILE A 28 -8.25 -14.24 -5.59
N GLU A 29 -8.42 -15.54 -5.84
CA GLU A 29 -7.37 -16.53 -5.56
C GLU A 29 -6.03 -16.11 -6.18
N GLY A 30 -5.09 -15.73 -5.31
CA GLY A 30 -3.74 -15.24 -5.66
C GLY A 30 -3.61 -13.76 -6.06
N MET A 31 -4.67 -12.94 -6.04
CA MET A 31 -4.61 -11.49 -6.28
C MET A 31 -5.34 -10.68 -5.20
N CYS A 32 -4.63 -9.74 -4.56
CA CYS A 32 -5.17 -8.88 -3.51
C CYS A 32 -5.05 -7.38 -3.87
N PRO A 33 -5.82 -6.89 -4.87
CA PRO A 33 -5.67 -5.53 -5.40
C PRO A 33 -5.94 -4.43 -4.36
N MET A 34 -6.80 -4.70 -3.37
CA MET A 34 -7.10 -3.72 -2.32
C MET A 34 -5.96 -3.50 -1.33
N SER A 35 -5.07 -4.48 -1.16
CA SER A 35 -3.88 -4.30 -0.32
C SER A 35 -2.97 -3.21 -0.89
N SER A 36 -2.78 -3.23 -2.21
CA SER A 36 -1.98 -2.22 -2.90
C SER A 36 -2.64 -0.84 -2.89
N LEU A 37 -3.97 -0.78 -2.97
CA LEU A 37 -4.69 0.49 -2.81
C LEU A 37 -4.42 1.12 -1.43
N ILE A 38 -4.51 0.32 -0.37
CA ILE A 38 -4.32 0.80 1.00
C ILE A 38 -2.86 1.18 1.24
N ASN A 39 -1.91 0.39 0.72
CA ASN A 39 -0.49 0.69 0.81
C ASN A 39 -0.16 2.03 0.16
N ILE A 40 -0.58 2.26 -1.08
CA ILE A 40 -0.34 3.51 -1.81
C ILE A 40 -1.03 4.69 -1.09
N THR A 41 -2.27 4.49 -0.64
CA THR A 41 -3.03 5.54 0.06
C THR A 41 -2.35 5.91 1.39
N CYS A 42 -1.91 4.92 2.17
CA CYS A 42 -1.17 5.16 3.41
C CYS A 42 0.20 5.80 3.15
N ALA A 43 0.90 5.38 2.09
CA ALA A 43 2.17 5.94 1.68
C ALA A 43 2.06 7.43 1.31
N VAL A 44 0.99 7.81 0.60
CA VAL A 44 0.72 9.19 0.20
C VAL A 44 0.22 10.05 1.37
N LEU A 45 -0.62 9.50 2.26
CA LEU A 45 -1.21 10.26 3.37
C LEU A 45 -0.25 10.41 4.56
N PHE A 46 0.42 9.34 4.98
CA PHE A 46 1.24 9.32 6.19
C PHE A 46 2.74 9.30 5.91
N GLY A 47 3.17 8.74 4.77
CA GLY A 47 4.57 8.56 4.42
C GLY A 47 5.09 7.12 4.61
N PRO A 48 6.36 6.87 4.25
CA PRO A 48 6.92 5.53 4.18
C PRO A 48 6.91 4.81 5.52
N TRP A 49 7.32 5.45 6.61
CA TRP A 49 7.41 4.82 7.93
C TRP A 49 6.05 4.41 8.51
N TYR A 50 5.06 5.29 8.37
CA TYR A 50 3.71 5.00 8.87
C TYR A 50 2.96 4.03 7.95
N ALA A 51 3.18 4.09 6.63
CA ALA A 51 2.62 3.13 5.68
C ALA A 51 3.22 1.72 5.89
N LEU A 52 4.52 1.64 6.18
CA LEU A 52 5.18 0.42 6.64
C LEU A 52 4.51 -0.15 7.89
N GLY A 53 4.32 0.68 8.92
CA GLY A 53 3.62 0.28 10.14
C GLY A 53 2.21 -0.25 9.87
N CYS A 54 1.42 0.44 9.02
CA CYS A 54 0.11 -0.03 8.59
C CYS A 54 0.19 -1.41 7.92
N ALA A 55 1.08 -1.56 6.94
CA ALA A 55 1.23 -2.80 6.17
C ALA A 55 1.62 -3.98 7.07
N VAL A 56 2.53 -3.76 8.03
CA VAL A 56 2.95 -4.77 9.01
C VAL A 56 1.77 -5.18 9.90
N ILE A 57 1.05 -4.21 10.49
CA ILE A 57 -0.07 -4.50 11.38
C ILE A 57 -1.19 -5.23 10.63
N ILE A 58 -1.55 -4.78 9.43
CA ILE A 58 -2.55 -5.45 8.58
C ILE A 58 -2.10 -6.88 8.28
N GLY A 59 -0.83 -7.08 7.91
CA GLY A 59 -0.29 -8.40 7.61
C GLY A 59 -0.29 -9.33 8.83
N ILE A 60 0.12 -8.86 10.00
CA ILE A 60 0.08 -9.64 11.25
C ILE A 60 -1.36 -10.05 11.57
N ILE A 61 -2.32 -9.11 11.53
CA ILE A 61 -3.73 -9.40 11.82
C ILE A 61 -4.28 -10.43 10.83
N ARG A 62 -3.93 -10.32 9.55
CA ARG A 62 -4.34 -11.27 8.51
C ARG A 62 -3.73 -12.65 8.70
N MET A 63 -2.48 -12.73 9.18
CA MET A 63 -1.84 -14.00 9.48
C MET A 63 -2.47 -14.68 10.69
N THR A 64 -2.73 -13.93 11.77
CA THR A 64 -3.21 -14.49 13.04
C THR A 64 -4.71 -14.77 13.04
N LEU A 65 -5.54 -13.90 12.45
CA LEU A 65 -7.00 -14.05 12.47
C LEU A 65 -7.58 -14.77 11.24
N MET A 66 -6.93 -14.65 10.08
CA MET A 66 -7.47 -15.15 8.81
C MET A 66 -6.65 -16.29 8.21
N GLY A 67 -5.57 -16.72 8.88
CA GLY A 67 -4.71 -17.81 8.40
C GLY A 67 -4.06 -17.55 7.05
N ILE A 68 -3.95 -16.27 6.64
CA ILE A 68 -3.38 -15.90 5.34
C ILE A 68 -1.86 -16.07 5.40
N PRO A 69 -1.22 -16.72 4.41
CA PRO A 69 0.23 -16.91 4.43
C PRO A 69 0.98 -15.57 4.41
N PRO A 70 2.20 -15.52 5.00
CA PRO A 70 3.06 -14.33 5.13
C PRO A 70 3.48 -13.75 3.79
N LEU A 71 3.21 -14.45 2.68
CA LEU A 71 3.40 -13.99 1.31
C LEU A 71 2.85 -12.57 1.07
N ALA A 72 1.69 -12.27 1.67
CA ALA A 72 1.06 -10.95 1.54
C ALA A 72 1.76 -9.88 2.41
N LEU A 73 2.36 -10.27 3.54
CA LEU A 73 3.06 -9.36 4.45
C LEU A 73 4.38 -8.90 3.84
N THR A 74 5.19 -9.83 3.32
CA THR A 74 6.50 -9.54 2.74
C THR A 74 6.39 -8.60 1.54
N GLY A 75 5.46 -8.87 0.62
CA GLY A 75 5.20 -7.97 -0.50
C GLY A 75 4.69 -6.59 -0.08
N ALA A 76 3.75 -6.52 0.88
CA ALA A 76 3.16 -5.26 1.31
C ALA A 76 4.14 -4.33 2.04
N VAL A 77 5.10 -4.89 2.79
CA VAL A 77 6.14 -4.11 3.48
C VAL A 77 7.02 -3.37 2.48
N PHE A 78 7.55 -4.07 1.47
CA PHE A 78 8.37 -3.43 0.44
C PHE A 78 7.58 -2.46 -0.43
N GLY A 79 6.34 -2.82 -0.81
CA GLY A 79 5.44 -1.96 -1.57
C GLY A 79 5.14 -0.65 -0.86
N ALA A 80 4.65 -0.70 0.38
CA ALA A 80 4.30 0.48 1.16
C ALA A 80 5.52 1.39 1.42
N ALA A 81 6.70 0.79 1.68
CA ALA A 81 7.94 1.54 1.84
C ALA A 81 8.36 2.26 0.56
N LEU A 82 8.49 1.52 -0.55
CA LEU A 82 8.93 2.06 -1.84
C LEU A 82 7.93 3.07 -2.38
N SER A 83 6.63 2.79 -2.28
CA SER A 83 5.57 3.73 -2.63
C SER A 83 5.73 5.06 -1.88
N GLY A 84 5.97 5.00 -0.57
CA GLY A 84 6.15 6.19 0.26
C GLY A 84 7.46 6.95 -0.01
N ILE A 85 8.54 6.23 -0.33
CA ILE A 85 9.84 6.81 -0.66
C ILE A 85 9.78 7.49 -2.04
N LEU A 86 9.33 6.78 -3.07
CA LEU A 86 9.24 7.30 -4.44
C LEU A 86 8.25 8.47 -4.55
N TYR A 87 7.15 8.43 -3.81
CA TYR A 87 6.23 9.57 -3.73
C TYR A 87 6.91 10.84 -3.20
N ARG A 88 7.79 10.70 -2.20
CA ARG A 88 8.50 11.84 -1.58
C ARG A 88 9.66 12.34 -2.43
N ILE A 89 10.44 11.42 -3.01
CA ILE A 89 11.54 11.77 -3.92
C ILE A 89 11.01 12.47 -5.17
N SER A 90 9.87 12.03 -5.69
CA SER A 90 9.25 12.63 -6.88
C SER A 90 8.54 13.97 -6.64
N ASN A 91 8.68 14.56 -5.44
CA ASN A 91 8.00 15.79 -5.04
C ASN A 91 6.46 15.70 -5.18
N GLY A 92 5.87 14.55 -4.84
CA GLY A 92 4.41 14.40 -4.71
C GLY A 92 3.68 13.93 -5.96
N LYS A 93 4.38 13.32 -6.92
CA LYS A 93 3.75 12.73 -8.11
C LYS A 93 3.13 11.38 -7.76
N LEU A 94 1.80 11.27 -7.86
CA LEU A 94 1.06 10.03 -7.54
C LEU A 94 1.51 8.82 -8.37
N ILE A 95 1.91 9.04 -9.62
CA ILE A 95 2.43 7.98 -10.50
C ILE A 95 3.63 7.26 -9.87
N PHE A 96 4.52 7.99 -9.19
CA PHE A 96 5.68 7.40 -8.54
C PHE A 96 5.32 6.57 -7.30
N ALA A 97 4.22 6.91 -6.62
CA ALA A 97 3.69 6.08 -5.54
C ALA A 97 3.20 4.73 -6.07
N VAL A 98 2.50 4.73 -7.22
CA VAL A 98 2.04 3.50 -7.89
C VAL A 98 3.23 2.68 -8.38
N LEU A 99 4.20 3.31 -9.03
CA LEU A 99 5.42 2.63 -9.48
C LEU A 99 6.18 1.99 -8.31
N GLY A 100 6.27 2.66 -7.17
CA GLY A 100 6.90 2.11 -5.98
C GLY A 100 6.19 0.86 -5.44
N GLU A 101 4.86 0.81 -5.52
CA GLU A 101 4.08 -0.38 -5.14
C GLU A 101 4.25 -1.52 -6.15
N VAL A 102 4.23 -1.22 -7.46
CA VAL A 102 4.45 -2.23 -8.52
C VAL A 102 5.85 -2.84 -8.41
N ILE A 103 6.88 -2.01 -8.19
CA ILE A 103 8.25 -2.50 -8.01
C ILE A 103 8.39 -3.23 -6.66
N GLY A 104 7.86 -2.64 -5.59
CA GLY A 104 8.02 -3.13 -4.23
C GLY A 104 7.25 -4.40 -3.94
N THR A 105 5.96 -4.45 -4.24
CA THR A 105 5.12 -5.64 -4.05
C THR A 105 5.17 -6.57 -5.26
N GLY A 106 5.08 -6.03 -6.48
CA GLY A 106 5.00 -6.82 -7.71
C GLY A 106 6.27 -7.59 -8.05
N ILE A 107 7.43 -6.96 -7.91
CA ILE A 107 8.73 -7.55 -8.27
C ILE A 107 9.49 -8.01 -7.02
N ILE A 108 9.90 -7.08 -6.16
CA ILE A 108 10.73 -7.38 -4.98
C ILE A 108 9.97 -8.28 -4.01
N GLY A 109 8.71 -7.94 -3.75
CA GLY A 109 7.81 -8.71 -2.91
C GLY A 109 7.64 -10.12 -3.41
N ALA A 110 7.36 -10.32 -4.70
CA ALA A 110 7.23 -11.66 -5.29
C ALA A 110 8.52 -12.49 -5.18
N VAL A 111 9.68 -11.87 -5.44
CA VAL A 111 11.00 -12.55 -5.35
C VAL A 111 11.34 -12.94 -3.91
N VAL A 112 11.13 -12.03 -2.95
CA VAL A 112 11.42 -12.29 -1.52
C VAL A 112 10.40 -13.26 -0.91
N SER A 113 9.18 -13.29 -1.42
CA SER A 113 8.14 -14.19 -0.90
C SER A 113 8.33 -15.64 -1.35
N TYR A 114 9.07 -15.87 -2.44
CA TYR A 114 9.42 -17.22 -2.93
C TYR A 114 10.20 -18.06 -1.90
N PRO A 115 11.37 -17.65 -1.38
CA PRO A 115 12.09 -18.44 -0.38
C PRO A 115 11.28 -18.62 0.90
N ILE A 116 10.47 -17.63 1.28
CA ILE A 116 9.63 -17.70 2.49
C ILE A 116 8.56 -18.77 2.34
N MET A 117 7.91 -18.90 1.17
CA MET A 117 6.95 -19.98 0.93
C MET A 117 7.59 -21.36 0.86
N THR A 118 8.74 -21.45 0.21
CA THR A 118 9.41 -22.73 -0.02
C THR A 118 10.01 -23.28 1.28
N PHE A 119 10.63 -22.42 2.11
CA PHE A 119 11.30 -22.85 3.33
C PHE A 119 10.42 -22.85 4.59
N LEU A 120 9.49 -21.88 4.77
CA LEU A 120 8.66 -21.79 5.98
C LEU A 120 7.28 -22.43 5.84
N TRP A 121 6.69 -22.46 4.63
CA TRP A 121 5.30 -22.89 4.43
C TRP A 121 5.14 -24.22 3.69
N GLY A 122 6.25 -24.83 3.22
CA GLY A 122 6.27 -26.18 2.65
C GLY A 122 5.58 -26.35 1.29
N ARG A 123 5.18 -25.26 0.61
CA ARG A 123 4.58 -25.33 -0.73
C ARG A 123 5.66 -25.31 -1.82
N ALA A 124 6.28 -26.46 -2.06
CA ALA A 124 7.40 -26.65 -2.98
C ALA A 124 7.08 -26.55 -4.49
N GLY A 125 5.90 -26.04 -4.90
CA GLY A 125 5.41 -26.16 -6.28
C GLY A 125 5.23 -24.86 -7.08
N LEU A 126 5.40 -23.68 -6.47
CA LEU A 126 5.13 -22.39 -7.13
C LEU A 126 6.42 -21.57 -7.31
N THR A 127 6.92 -21.53 -8.53
CA THR A 127 8.12 -20.80 -8.92
C THR A 127 7.88 -19.29 -8.90
N TRP A 128 8.93 -18.49 -8.68
CA TRP A 128 8.91 -17.02 -8.74
C TRP A 128 8.24 -16.45 -10.01
N ILE A 129 8.33 -17.19 -11.13
CA ILE A 129 7.69 -16.89 -12.42
C ILE A 129 6.16 -16.87 -12.35
N PHE A 130 5.53 -17.60 -11.42
CA PHE A 130 4.08 -17.56 -11.22
C PHE A 130 3.64 -16.43 -10.29
N TYR A 131 4.46 -16.07 -9.29
CA TYR A 131 4.12 -15.01 -8.35
C TYR A 131 4.26 -13.61 -8.94
N ILE A 132 5.29 -13.36 -9.76
CA ILE A 132 5.53 -12.03 -10.34
C ILE A 132 4.35 -11.55 -11.18
N PRO A 133 3.78 -12.30 -12.14
CA PRO A 133 2.65 -11.86 -12.93
C PRO A 133 1.40 -11.61 -12.08
N MET A 134 1.13 -12.46 -11.09
CA MET A 134 -0.03 -12.33 -10.21
C MET A 134 0.08 -11.11 -9.29
N PHE A 135 1.24 -10.91 -8.66
CA PHE A 135 1.48 -9.77 -7.78
C PHE A 135 1.52 -8.47 -8.58
N THR A 136 2.16 -8.49 -9.76
CA THR A 136 2.19 -7.34 -10.66
C THR A 136 0.79 -7.00 -11.15
N GLY A 137 -0.01 -7.97 -11.59
CA GLY A 137 -1.41 -7.76 -11.97
C GLY A 137 -2.25 -7.16 -10.85
N ALA A 138 -2.13 -7.71 -9.63
CA ALA A 138 -2.82 -7.18 -8.46
C ALA A 138 -2.40 -5.74 -8.11
N THR A 139 -1.10 -5.43 -8.17
CA THR A 139 -0.58 -4.08 -7.88
C THR A 139 -0.92 -3.08 -8.97
N LEU A 140 -1.04 -3.50 -10.23
CA LEU A 140 -1.49 -2.66 -11.34
C LEU A 140 -2.97 -2.31 -11.19
N MET A 141 -3.83 -3.29 -10.89
CA MET A 141 -5.25 -3.04 -10.64
C MET A 141 -5.44 -2.16 -9.41
N GLY A 142 -4.83 -2.51 -8.28
CA GLY A 142 -4.88 -1.72 -7.05
C GLY A 142 -4.30 -0.32 -7.22
N GLY A 143 -3.21 -0.21 -7.98
CA GLY A 143 -2.54 1.04 -8.31
C GLY A 143 -3.35 1.95 -9.21
N ALA A 144 -4.05 1.41 -10.21
CA ALA A 144 -4.97 2.17 -11.05
C ALA A 144 -6.11 2.77 -10.23
N ILE A 145 -6.74 1.96 -9.36
CA ILE A 145 -7.82 2.43 -8.49
C ILE A 145 -7.30 3.48 -7.49
N ALA A 146 -6.13 3.24 -6.88
CA ALA A 146 -5.49 4.20 -5.98
C ALA A 146 -5.17 5.52 -6.67
N LEU A 147 -4.68 5.47 -7.92
CA LEU A 147 -4.36 6.66 -8.69
C LEU A 147 -5.62 7.46 -9.01
N LEU A 148 -6.71 6.81 -9.43
CA LEU A 148 -8.00 7.47 -9.65
C LEU A 148 -8.53 8.12 -8.37
N PHE A 149 -8.54 7.36 -7.27
CA PHE A 149 -9.00 7.83 -5.96
C PHE A 149 -8.19 9.03 -5.45
N LEU A 150 -6.86 8.92 -5.43
CA LEU A 150 -5.97 9.98 -4.95
C LEU A 150 -5.97 11.19 -5.88
N THR A 151 -6.14 11.00 -7.20
CA THR A 151 -6.28 12.10 -8.15
C THR A 151 -7.58 12.87 -7.92
N ALA A 152 -8.70 12.17 -7.66
CA ALA A 152 -9.96 12.81 -7.31
C ALA A 152 -9.83 13.63 -6.00
N LEU A 153 -9.18 13.07 -4.98
CA LEU A 153 -8.86 13.77 -3.72
C LEU A 153 -7.93 14.97 -3.92
N GLN A 154 -6.96 14.88 -4.83
CA GLN A 154 -6.04 15.97 -5.15
C GLN A 154 -6.74 17.10 -5.89
N ARG A 155 -7.61 16.79 -6.86
CA ARG A 155 -8.42 17.77 -7.59
C ARG A 155 -9.39 18.52 -6.67
N GLY A 156 -9.98 17.84 -5.68
CA GLY A 156 -10.84 18.48 -4.68
C GLY A 156 -10.09 19.29 -3.60
N GLY A 157 -8.75 19.34 -3.62
CA GLY A 157 -7.93 20.00 -2.59
C GLY A 157 -7.97 19.31 -1.21
N THR A 158 -8.78 18.26 -1.06
CA THR A 158 -8.95 17.48 0.17
C THR A 158 -7.68 16.73 0.54
N LEU A 159 -6.89 16.27 -0.45
CA LEU A 159 -5.62 15.58 -0.19
C LEU A 159 -4.64 16.46 0.60
N ILE A 160 -4.52 17.74 0.22
CA ILE A 160 -3.64 18.71 0.90
C ILE A 160 -4.16 18.98 2.32
N LYS A 161 -5.48 19.12 2.48
CA LYS A 161 -6.11 19.31 3.80
C LYS A 161 -5.86 18.11 4.72
N MET A 162 -5.98 16.89 4.19
CA MET A 162 -5.70 15.65 4.92
C MET A 162 -4.23 15.55 5.31
N GLN A 163 -3.29 15.74 4.38
CA GLN A 163 -1.86 15.73 4.67
C GLN A 163 -1.47 16.78 5.72
N LYS A 164 -2.03 18.00 5.64
CA LYS A 164 -1.81 19.08 6.61
C LYS A 164 -2.37 18.74 7.99
N SER A 165 -3.58 18.20 8.07
CA SER A 165 -4.23 17.82 9.33
C SER A 165 -3.49 16.65 10.00
N LEU A 166 -3.01 15.71 9.18
CA LEU A 166 -2.17 14.59 9.58
C LEU A 166 -0.71 14.99 9.78
N GLY A 167 -0.34 16.29 9.72
CA GLY A 167 1.03 16.77 9.91
C GLY A 167 2.08 16.00 9.11
N ALA A 168 1.70 15.51 7.92
CA ALA A 168 2.61 14.88 6.98
C ALA A 168 3.25 15.97 6.11
N LYS A 169 4.47 15.72 5.61
CA LYS A 169 5.09 16.64 4.64
C LYS A 169 4.16 16.76 3.42
N ILE A 170 3.75 17.98 3.11
CA ILE A 170 2.83 18.29 2.02
C ILE A 170 3.64 18.28 0.72
N TYR A 171 3.38 17.30 -0.14
CA TYR A 171 4.01 17.22 -1.46
C TYR A 171 3.01 17.41 -2.61
N ALA A 172 1.71 17.32 -2.33
CA ALA A 172 0.69 17.53 -3.33
C ALA A 172 0.74 18.99 -3.84
N ARG A 173 1.16 19.19 -5.09
CA ARG A 173 0.91 20.46 -5.80
C ARG A 173 -0.58 20.56 -6.11
N PRO A 174 -1.20 21.75 -6.00
CA PRO A 174 -2.50 21.97 -6.63
C PRO A 174 -2.36 21.58 -8.10
N ALA A 175 -3.29 20.78 -8.62
CA ALA A 175 -3.34 20.54 -10.05
C ALA A 175 -3.34 21.90 -10.74
N LYS A 176 -2.40 22.14 -11.67
CA LYS A 176 -2.54 23.28 -12.57
C LYS A 176 -3.86 23.04 -13.32
N VAL A 177 -4.90 23.78 -12.94
CA VAL A 177 -6.06 23.96 -13.79
C VAL A 177 -5.54 24.80 -14.94
N ASN A 178 -5.20 24.15 -16.05
CA ASN A 178 -5.05 24.87 -17.31
C ASN A 178 -6.49 25.24 -17.72
N LEU A 179 -6.88 26.47 -17.39
CA LEU A 179 -7.93 27.18 -18.12
C LEU A 179 -7.35 27.67 -19.44
#